data_AF-A0A3N5A4A1-F1
#
_entry.id   AF-A0A3N5A4A1-F1
#
_cell.length_a   1.000
_cell.length_b   1.000
_cell.length_c   1.000
_cell.angle_alpha   90.00
_cell.angle_beta   90.00
_cell.angle_gamma   90.00
#
_symmetry.space_group_name_H-M   'P 1'
#
loop_
_entity.id
_entity.type
_entity.pdbx_description
1 polymer ?
#
loop_
_entity_poly.entity_id
_entity_poly.type
_entity_poly.pdbx_seq_one_letter_code
_entity_poly.pdbx_strand_id
1 'polypeptide(L)'
;MSTMLQKAVTPQMSAAYLDRGLDRVAGYVVPAADVAEVTTTQGLFDLHGLGFAGTPFSPDRPIDVLHVPTAPTAVLVPATGGTDEAGRRATGGTFLERPPFNGTGFAGTGDVVAPLSWLEHTRLTPGARLWRFHPGGAEPELIGSYHGVAFGWQNHLSDDSFHALLPSKYVGPVAKLALGTFAADVRTDDDGAPTVVTIVTVAKDPEKLGFSRTKAGTWAKQLAAAEVPELFEIHASARWHGIPVRIVDQGPDQDGQQMCRVTSLAHDADVAERLGMDKVDVGVYETTVPLSVLTDVVYAQRVPRAWAREGQLAQASSAGPADPAGAPARTASAPRVNVGTPVVTVAPGSPEADHPMSKFAAELQRVAQGLVSVSPTGWTRARVLCRMVGSRGEVMAAVTGAEGKEVPLAGLPGDVARAMSEMRHKAYEPGKGTWFTALVTLERSGKLSLNLDYNNEQKWGRPLEPGQFVEDLRRYPRDDEHTPAWLRERLAADAAAQATDQPGADDAGPTDPAGADDAGPTDPAGGATPRS
;
A
#
# COMPACT_ATOMS: atom_id res chain seq x y z
N MET A 1 -1.86 17.08 8.06
CA MET A 1 -3.24 16.55 7.95
C MET A 1 -3.22 15.05 8.18
N SER A 2 -4.07 14.53 9.08
CA SER A 2 -4.21 13.09 9.28
C SER A 2 -4.95 12.46 8.09
N THR A 3 -4.42 11.35 7.58
CA THR A 3 -5.06 10.57 6.51
C THR A 3 -6.39 10.00 7.02
N MET A 4 -7.47 10.16 6.26
CA MET A 4 -8.76 9.54 6.56
C MET A 4 -8.82 8.14 5.93
N LEU A 5 -9.18 7.14 6.72
CA LEU A 5 -9.40 5.76 6.27
C LEU A 5 -10.90 5.51 6.10
N GLN A 6 -11.26 4.68 5.13
CA GLN A 6 -12.63 4.23 4.87
C GLN A 6 -12.73 2.71 5.00
N LYS A 7 -13.79 2.25 5.68
CA LYS A 7 -14.13 0.83 5.82
C LYS A 7 -15.65 0.63 5.86
N ALA A 8 -16.17 -0.30 5.07
CA ALA A 8 -17.53 -0.80 5.29
C ALA A 8 -17.59 -1.66 6.57
N VAL A 9 -18.66 -1.48 7.35
CA VAL A 9 -18.86 -2.19 8.63
C VAL A 9 -20.17 -2.96 8.60
N THR A 10 -20.21 -4.12 9.26
CA THR A 10 -21.40 -4.97 9.29
C THR A 10 -22.53 -4.30 10.09
N PRO A 11 -23.81 -4.65 9.83
CA PRO A 11 -24.92 -4.14 10.64
C PRO A 11 -24.73 -4.39 12.15
N GLN A 12 -24.13 -5.53 12.51
CA GLN A 12 -23.80 -5.88 13.90
C GLN A 12 -22.75 -4.93 14.48
N MET A 13 -21.75 -4.55 13.68
CA MET A 13 -20.71 -3.61 14.10
C MET A 13 -21.27 -2.18 14.21
N SER A 14 -22.13 -1.74 13.29
CA SER A 14 -22.86 -0.47 13.41
C SER A 14 -23.64 -0.40 14.72
N ALA A 15 -24.39 -1.45 15.07
CA ALA A 15 -25.11 -1.52 16.35
C ALA A 15 -24.14 -1.55 17.55
N ALA A 16 -23.01 -2.25 17.45
CA ALA A 16 -22.00 -2.27 18.51
C ALA A 16 -21.41 -0.86 18.76
N TYR A 17 -21.23 -0.06 17.71
CA TYR A 17 -20.82 1.34 17.84
C TYR A 17 -21.93 2.20 18.43
N LEU A 18 -23.09 2.27 17.77
CA LEU A 18 -24.12 3.25 18.10
C LEU A 18 -24.90 2.94 19.38
N ASP A 19 -25.16 1.66 19.67
CA ASP A 19 -25.98 1.26 20.81
C ASP A 19 -25.15 0.94 22.05
N ARG A 20 -23.94 0.39 21.85
CA ARG A 20 -23.08 -0.11 22.94
C ARG A 20 -21.82 0.72 23.16
N GLY A 21 -21.50 1.65 22.27
CA GLY A 21 -20.35 2.55 22.44
C GLY A 21 -18.99 1.88 22.21
N LEU A 22 -18.91 0.80 21.41
CA LEU A 22 -17.64 0.16 21.08
C LEU A 22 -16.65 1.18 20.49
N ASP A 23 -15.41 1.18 20.96
CA ASP A 23 -14.44 2.24 20.66
C ASP A 23 -13.26 1.80 19.79
N ARG A 24 -13.25 0.56 19.31
CA ARG A 24 -12.11 -0.02 18.56
C ARG A 24 -12.51 -0.49 17.18
N VAL A 25 -11.55 -0.44 16.26
CA VAL A 25 -11.68 -0.86 14.86
C VAL A 25 -10.45 -1.65 14.41
N ALA A 26 -10.65 -2.61 13.51
CA ALA A 26 -9.61 -3.37 12.81
C ALA A 26 -10.13 -3.86 11.46
N GLY A 27 -9.25 -4.46 10.65
CA GLY A 27 -9.62 -5.11 9.40
C GLY A 27 -9.31 -4.27 8.17
N TYR A 28 -9.86 -4.66 7.02
CA TYR A 28 -9.52 -4.02 5.75
C TYR A 28 -10.04 -2.59 5.64
N VAL A 29 -9.16 -1.69 5.18
CA VAL A 29 -9.38 -0.25 5.00
C VAL A 29 -8.74 0.21 3.68
N VAL A 30 -9.29 1.29 3.13
CA VAL A 30 -8.72 2.05 2.00
C VAL A 30 -8.59 3.52 2.38
N PRO A 31 -7.71 4.33 1.75
CA PRO A 31 -7.71 5.77 1.94
C PRO A 31 -9.02 6.37 1.44
N ALA A 32 -9.73 7.15 2.27
CA ALA A 32 -11.05 7.67 1.93
C ALA A 32 -11.00 8.66 0.73
N ALA A 33 -9.91 9.41 0.58
CA ALA A 33 -9.73 10.35 -0.52
C ALA A 33 -9.67 9.65 -1.88
N ASP A 34 -9.07 8.46 -1.93
CA ASP A 34 -8.83 7.70 -3.17
C ASP A 34 -10.12 7.06 -3.71
N VAL A 35 -11.15 6.96 -2.86
CA VAL A 35 -12.41 6.29 -3.16
C VAL A 35 -13.62 7.20 -2.97
N ALA A 36 -13.40 8.51 -2.86
CA ALA A 36 -14.44 9.49 -2.56
C ALA A 36 -15.56 9.53 -3.61
N GLU A 37 -15.26 9.15 -4.86
CA GLU A 37 -16.22 9.10 -5.96
C GLU A 37 -17.12 7.85 -5.92
N VAL A 38 -16.78 6.85 -5.10
CA VAL A 38 -17.56 5.61 -4.96
C VAL A 38 -18.67 5.80 -3.93
N THR A 39 -19.84 6.25 -4.40
CA THR A 39 -21.00 6.55 -3.53
C THR A 39 -22.17 5.59 -3.70
N THR A 40 -22.18 4.74 -4.73
CA THR A 40 -23.27 3.76 -4.91
C THR A 40 -23.08 2.55 -4.00
N THR A 41 -24.18 1.95 -3.54
CA THR A 41 -24.13 0.72 -2.72
C THR A 41 -23.49 -0.45 -3.48
N GLN A 42 -23.70 -0.56 -4.80
CA GLN A 42 -23.00 -1.54 -5.63
C GLN A 42 -21.49 -1.30 -5.65
N GLY A 43 -21.06 -0.07 -5.91
CA GLY A 43 -19.63 0.27 -5.92
C GLY A 43 -18.96 0.05 -4.56
N LEU A 44 -19.63 0.41 -3.45
CA LEU A 44 -19.14 0.15 -2.10
C LEU A 44 -19.07 -1.35 -1.79
N PHE A 45 -20.05 -2.13 -2.25
CA PHE A 45 -20.07 -3.58 -2.10
C PHE A 45 -18.87 -4.24 -2.80
N ASP A 46 -18.57 -3.81 -4.03
CA ASP A 46 -17.46 -4.32 -4.82
C ASP A 46 -16.10 -3.84 -4.28
N LEU A 47 -15.96 -2.53 -4.02
CA LEU A 47 -14.74 -1.91 -3.51
C LEU A 47 -14.28 -2.54 -2.19
N HIS A 48 -15.19 -2.72 -1.22
CA HIS A 48 -14.85 -3.27 0.09
C HIS A 48 -14.87 -4.81 0.11
N GLY A 49 -15.08 -5.46 -1.04
CA GLY A 49 -15.06 -6.92 -1.15
C GLY A 49 -16.13 -7.59 -0.28
N LEU A 50 -17.35 -7.03 -0.25
CA LEU A 50 -18.41 -7.45 0.66
C LEU A 50 -19.13 -8.73 0.24
N GLY A 51 -18.83 -9.27 -0.93
CA GLY A 51 -19.42 -10.51 -1.48
C GLY A 51 -18.81 -11.82 -0.96
N PHE A 52 -18.29 -11.85 0.26
CA PHE A 52 -17.72 -13.07 0.86
C PHE A 52 -18.80 -14.08 1.30
N ALA A 53 -18.42 -15.34 1.48
CA ALA A 53 -19.35 -16.38 1.88
C ALA A 53 -20.02 -16.07 3.23
N GLY A 54 -21.36 -16.13 3.28
CA GLY A 54 -22.14 -15.81 4.48
C GLY A 54 -22.26 -14.31 4.78
N THR A 55 -21.94 -13.45 3.81
CA THR A 55 -22.01 -11.99 3.98
C THR A 55 -23.39 -11.50 4.43
N PRO A 56 -23.46 -10.56 5.40
CA PRO A 56 -24.70 -9.87 5.74
C PRO A 56 -25.03 -8.72 4.77
N PHE A 57 -24.15 -8.43 3.82
CA PHE A 57 -24.27 -7.31 2.89
C PHE A 57 -25.06 -7.68 1.63
N SER A 58 -25.72 -6.69 1.04
CA SER A 58 -26.34 -6.75 -0.27
C SER A 58 -26.29 -5.36 -0.89
N PRO A 59 -26.01 -5.23 -2.20
CA PRO A 59 -26.01 -3.93 -2.88
C PRO A 59 -27.41 -3.29 -2.92
N ASP A 60 -28.48 -4.08 -2.74
CA ASP A 60 -29.87 -3.61 -2.69
C ASP A 60 -30.31 -3.21 -1.27
N ARG A 61 -29.38 -3.15 -0.31
CA ARG A 61 -29.63 -2.72 1.06
C ARG A 61 -28.68 -1.59 1.46
N PRO A 62 -29.00 -0.82 2.52
CA PRO A 62 -28.07 0.18 3.02
C PRO A 62 -26.74 -0.43 3.45
N ILE A 63 -25.64 0.28 3.18
CA ILE A 63 -24.29 -0.07 3.60
C ILE A 63 -23.76 1.04 4.50
N ASP A 64 -23.35 0.65 5.71
CA ASP A 64 -22.72 1.58 6.65
C ASP A 64 -21.21 1.60 6.42
N VAL A 65 -20.66 2.80 6.30
CA VAL A 65 -19.25 3.07 6.01
C VAL A 65 -18.67 3.94 7.12
N LEU A 66 -17.62 3.44 7.75
CA LEU A 66 -16.87 4.10 8.79
C LEU A 66 -15.70 4.89 8.17
N HIS A 67 -15.64 6.18 8.49
CA HIS A 67 -14.51 7.05 8.24
C HIS A 67 -13.71 7.25 9.53
N VAL A 68 -12.42 6.94 9.51
CA VAL A 68 -11.55 6.98 10.69
C VAL A 68 -10.33 7.86 10.40
N PRO A 69 -10.13 8.98 11.13
CA PRO A 69 -8.87 9.68 11.12
C PRO A 69 -7.75 8.76 11.62
N THR A 70 -6.67 8.64 10.86
CA THR A 70 -5.56 7.74 11.22
C THR A 70 -4.91 8.21 12.52
N ALA A 71 -4.90 7.33 13.51
CA ALA A 71 -4.21 7.57 14.78
C ALA A 71 -2.69 7.50 14.59
N PRO A 72 -1.88 8.27 15.34
CA PRO A 72 -0.41 8.19 15.26
C PRO A 72 0.18 6.82 15.60
N THR A 73 -0.56 5.97 16.32
CA THR A 73 -0.18 4.60 16.67
C THR A 73 -0.79 3.55 15.74
N ALA A 74 -1.63 3.94 14.78
CA ALA A 74 -2.28 3.01 13.86
C ALA A 74 -1.24 2.26 13.02
N VAL A 75 -1.40 0.95 12.91
CA VAL A 75 -0.55 0.09 12.09
C VAL A 75 -1.37 -0.39 10.89
N LEU A 76 -0.92 0.01 9.71
CA LEU A 76 -1.47 -0.43 8.44
C LEU A 76 -0.52 -1.45 7.82
N VAL A 77 -1.03 -2.65 7.59
CA VAL A 77 -0.32 -3.73 6.90
C VAL A 77 -0.90 -3.85 5.49
N PRO A 78 -0.10 -3.75 4.43
CA PRO A 78 -0.57 -3.97 3.07
C PRO A 78 -1.22 -5.34 2.93
N ALA A 79 -2.42 -5.39 2.37
CA ALA A 79 -3.23 -6.60 2.25
C ALA A 79 -2.80 -7.45 1.04
N THR A 80 -1.51 -7.78 0.96
CA THR A 80 -0.94 -8.60 -0.11
C THR A 80 -0.92 -10.06 0.30
N GLY A 81 -1.34 -10.97 -0.57
CA GLY A 81 -1.51 -12.39 -0.24
C GLY A 81 -2.20 -13.20 -1.34
N GLY A 82 -3.09 -14.10 -0.96
CA GLY A 82 -3.92 -14.85 -1.90
C GLY A 82 -5.13 -15.49 -1.24
N THR A 83 -5.95 -16.16 -2.04
CA THR A 83 -7.10 -16.97 -1.57
C THR A 83 -6.75 -18.41 -1.28
N ASP A 84 -5.59 -18.83 -1.76
CA ASP A 84 -4.95 -20.11 -1.48
C ASP A 84 -3.43 -19.90 -1.33
N GLU A 85 -2.73 -20.96 -0.94
CA GLU A 85 -1.29 -20.93 -0.75
C GLU A 85 -0.52 -20.62 -2.05
N ALA A 86 -1.05 -21.03 -3.21
CA ALA A 86 -0.40 -20.76 -4.49
C ALA A 86 -0.44 -19.27 -4.83
N GLY A 87 -1.60 -18.62 -4.67
CA GLY A 87 -1.77 -17.18 -4.81
C GLY A 87 -0.93 -16.39 -3.81
N ARG A 88 -0.91 -16.80 -2.53
CA ARG A 88 -0.08 -16.17 -1.49
C ARG A 88 1.41 -16.17 -1.87
N ARG A 89 1.91 -17.30 -2.38
CA ARG A 89 3.30 -17.39 -2.88
C ARG A 89 3.54 -16.55 -4.12
N ALA A 90 2.57 -16.47 -5.04
CA ALA A 90 2.71 -15.72 -6.28
C ALA A 90 2.84 -14.22 -6.05
N THR A 91 2.14 -13.67 -5.05
CA THR A 91 2.23 -12.25 -4.69
C THR A 91 3.36 -11.93 -3.71
N GLY A 92 3.94 -12.96 -3.07
CA GLY A 92 4.93 -12.80 -2.00
C GLY A 92 4.35 -12.21 -0.72
N GLY A 93 3.02 -12.13 -0.63
CA GLY A 93 2.29 -11.58 0.50
C GLY A 93 2.13 -12.55 1.67
N THR A 94 1.66 -12.04 2.81
CA THR A 94 1.45 -12.83 4.03
C THR A 94 0.00 -13.25 4.23
N PHE A 95 -0.95 -12.62 3.53
CA PHE A 95 -2.38 -12.83 3.76
C PHE A 95 -2.89 -14.10 3.05
N LEU A 96 -3.72 -14.86 3.76
CA LEU A 96 -4.55 -15.91 3.21
C LEU A 96 -6.00 -15.65 3.65
N GLU A 97 -6.88 -15.32 2.71
CA GLU A 97 -8.27 -14.91 3.02
C GLU A 97 -9.26 -15.37 1.95
N ARG A 98 -10.54 -15.47 2.29
CA ARG A 98 -11.60 -15.93 1.39
C ARG A 98 -11.86 -14.92 0.26
N PRO A 99 -12.31 -15.38 -0.93
CA PRO A 99 -12.88 -14.48 -1.94
C PRO A 99 -13.96 -13.57 -1.34
N PRO A 100 -14.13 -12.33 -1.84
CA PRO A 100 -13.56 -11.78 -3.07
C PRO A 100 -12.16 -11.15 -2.92
N PHE A 101 -11.48 -11.37 -1.79
CA PHE A 101 -10.08 -10.98 -1.64
C PHE A 101 -9.23 -11.53 -2.80
N ASN A 102 -8.36 -10.71 -3.38
CA ASN A 102 -7.53 -11.08 -4.53
C ASN A 102 -6.03 -11.09 -4.22
N GLY A 103 -5.62 -10.63 -3.03
CA GLY A 103 -4.23 -10.66 -2.60
C GLY A 103 -3.29 -9.66 -3.27
N THR A 104 -3.79 -8.76 -4.12
CA THR A 104 -2.93 -7.81 -4.86
C THR A 104 -2.43 -6.65 -4.00
N GLY A 105 -3.04 -6.42 -2.83
CA GLY A 105 -2.83 -5.21 -2.04
C GLY A 105 -3.64 -4.00 -2.54
N PHE A 106 -4.57 -4.21 -3.47
CA PHE A 106 -5.45 -3.17 -4.00
C PHE A 106 -6.91 -3.62 -3.99
N ALA A 107 -7.79 -2.66 -3.75
CA ALA A 107 -9.23 -2.76 -3.89
C ALA A 107 -9.68 -1.86 -5.04
N GLY A 108 -10.75 -2.22 -5.74
CA GLY A 108 -11.23 -1.41 -6.84
C GLY A 108 -12.64 -1.76 -7.30
N THR A 109 -13.25 -0.80 -7.99
CA THR A 109 -14.56 -0.91 -8.61
C THR A 109 -14.61 0.03 -9.81
N GLY A 110 -15.04 -0.45 -10.98
CA GLY A 110 -14.96 0.33 -12.22
C GLY A 110 -13.55 0.86 -12.45
N ASP A 111 -13.42 2.18 -12.62
CA ASP A 111 -12.14 2.87 -12.84
C ASP A 111 -11.41 3.26 -11.54
N VAL A 112 -12.05 3.08 -10.37
CA VAL A 112 -11.46 3.44 -9.07
C VAL A 112 -10.61 2.28 -8.56
N VAL A 113 -9.35 2.56 -8.25
CA VAL A 113 -8.42 1.62 -7.61
C VAL A 113 -7.74 2.33 -6.45
N ALA A 114 -7.79 1.70 -5.27
CA ALA A 114 -7.19 2.21 -4.05
C ALA A 114 -6.35 1.14 -3.36
N PRO A 115 -5.27 1.51 -2.67
CA PRO A 115 -4.47 0.55 -1.92
C PRO A 115 -5.28 -0.02 -0.75
N LEU A 116 -5.25 -1.34 -0.64
CA LEU A 116 -5.93 -2.09 0.41
C LEU A 116 -4.94 -2.39 1.52
N SER A 117 -5.24 -1.90 2.72
CA SER A 117 -4.48 -2.22 3.92
C SER A 117 -5.37 -2.95 4.93
N TRP A 118 -4.77 -3.78 5.76
CA TRP A 118 -5.36 -4.30 6.98
C TRP A 118 -4.91 -3.43 8.15
N LEU A 119 -5.87 -2.84 8.85
CA LEU A 119 -5.66 -2.04 10.04
C LEU A 119 -5.61 -2.95 11.27
N GLU A 120 -4.48 -2.93 11.97
CA GLU A 120 -4.37 -3.55 13.29
C GLU A 120 -5.32 -2.86 14.28
N HIS A 121 -5.83 -3.59 15.28
CA HIS A 121 -6.71 -3.03 16.29
C HIS A 121 -6.16 -1.71 16.85
N THR A 122 -6.94 -0.66 16.65
CA THR A 122 -6.72 0.67 17.18
C THR A 122 -8.00 1.19 17.81
N ARG A 123 -7.87 2.09 18.77
CA ARG A 123 -9.00 2.90 19.22
C ARG A 123 -9.37 3.87 18.10
N LEU A 124 -10.66 4.10 17.94
CA LEU A 124 -11.19 5.13 17.06
C LEU A 124 -10.67 6.50 17.52
N THR A 125 -10.23 7.30 16.55
CA THR A 125 -9.84 8.68 16.82
C THR A 125 -11.08 9.56 16.94
N PRO A 126 -11.16 10.50 17.89
CA PRO A 126 -12.21 11.52 17.89
C PRO A 126 -12.36 12.18 16.51
N GLY A 127 -13.61 12.32 16.05
CA GLY A 127 -13.93 12.78 14.70
C GLY A 127 -14.13 11.66 13.68
N ALA A 128 -14.00 10.39 14.08
CA ALA A 128 -14.51 9.27 13.30
C ALA A 128 -16.03 9.38 13.09
N ARG A 129 -16.50 9.02 11.90
CA ARG A 129 -17.89 9.20 11.45
C ARG A 129 -18.40 7.94 10.82
N LEU A 130 -19.65 7.59 11.13
CA LEU A 130 -20.36 6.47 10.53
C LEU A 130 -21.44 7.01 9.60
N TRP A 131 -21.32 6.66 8.32
CA TRP A 131 -22.20 7.09 7.25
C TRP A 131 -23.03 5.93 6.73
N ARG A 132 -24.28 6.16 6.38
CA ARG A 132 -25.18 5.17 5.77
C ARG A 132 -25.45 5.54 4.31
N PHE A 133 -25.10 4.63 3.41
CA PHE A 133 -25.39 4.75 1.98
C PHE A 133 -26.63 3.94 1.64
N HIS A 134 -27.60 4.55 0.97
CA HIS A 134 -28.84 3.89 0.55
C HIS A 134 -28.83 3.54 -0.93
N PRO A 135 -29.42 2.40 -1.35
CA PRO A 135 -29.59 2.09 -2.77
C PRO A 135 -30.38 3.19 -3.48
N GLY A 136 -29.81 3.74 -4.56
CA GLY A 136 -30.40 4.85 -5.32
C GLY A 136 -30.43 6.21 -4.58
N GLY A 137 -29.85 6.31 -3.38
CA GLY A 137 -29.72 7.56 -2.66
C GLY A 137 -28.68 8.48 -3.30
N ALA A 138 -28.97 9.79 -3.35
CA ALA A 138 -28.05 10.77 -3.91
C ALA A 138 -26.88 11.09 -2.96
N GLU A 139 -27.14 11.09 -1.65
CA GLU A 139 -26.17 11.45 -0.60
C GLU A 139 -26.27 10.46 0.57
N PRO A 140 -25.17 10.17 1.27
CA PRO A 140 -25.20 9.35 2.48
C PRO A 140 -25.74 10.12 3.69
N GLU A 141 -26.32 9.39 4.64
CA GLU A 141 -26.77 9.92 5.94
C GLU A 141 -25.66 9.76 7.00
N LEU A 142 -25.34 10.82 7.75
CA LEU A 142 -24.46 10.70 8.92
C LEU A 142 -25.23 10.11 10.10
N ILE A 143 -24.96 8.85 10.44
CA ILE A 143 -25.72 8.13 11.48
C ILE A 143 -25.00 8.08 12.83
N GLY A 144 -23.69 8.35 12.87
CA GLY A 144 -22.97 8.51 14.14
C GLY A 144 -21.67 9.28 14.06
N SER A 145 -21.31 9.90 15.18
CA SER A 145 -20.06 10.64 15.37
C SER A 145 -19.35 10.19 16.64
N TYR A 146 -18.07 9.84 16.56
CA TYR A 146 -17.28 9.41 17.72
C TYR A 146 -16.55 10.60 18.36
N HIS A 147 -16.77 10.81 19.66
CA HIS A 147 -16.30 11.95 20.45
C HIS A 147 -15.25 11.57 21.49
N GLY A 148 -14.61 10.42 21.31
CA GLY A 148 -13.56 9.95 22.21
C GLY A 148 -14.07 9.23 23.45
N VAL A 149 -13.16 8.66 24.24
CA VAL A 149 -13.39 7.81 25.42
C VAL A 149 -14.34 8.44 26.45
N ALA A 150 -14.40 9.76 26.53
CA ALA A 150 -15.24 10.48 27.49
C ALA A 150 -16.72 10.53 27.12
N PHE A 151 -17.04 10.48 25.83
CA PHE A 151 -18.40 10.65 25.30
C PHE A 151 -18.87 9.48 24.43
N GLY A 152 -17.94 8.70 23.89
CA GLY A 152 -18.19 7.58 23.00
C GLY A 152 -18.83 8.02 21.69
N TRP A 153 -19.81 7.25 21.22
CA TRP A 153 -20.58 7.52 20.03
C TRP A 153 -21.78 8.41 20.34
N GLN A 154 -21.95 9.48 19.57
CA GLN A 154 -23.22 10.18 19.45
C GLN A 154 -24.05 9.48 18.36
N ASN A 155 -25.22 8.97 18.74
CA ASN A 155 -26.12 8.24 17.87
C ASN A 155 -27.16 9.19 17.25
N HIS A 156 -26.98 9.55 15.98
CA HIS A 156 -27.86 10.48 15.27
C HIS A 156 -29.22 9.85 14.91
N LEU A 157 -29.36 8.53 15.06
CA LEU A 157 -30.62 7.80 14.86
C LEU A 157 -31.48 7.74 16.13
N SER A 158 -30.95 8.17 17.27
CA SER A 158 -31.61 8.06 18.58
C SER A 158 -31.44 9.35 19.37
N ASP A 159 -32.04 10.44 18.86
CA ASP A 159 -32.08 11.77 19.50
C ASP A 159 -30.71 12.29 19.97
N ASP A 160 -29.64 12.01 19.22
CA ASP A 160 -28.28 12.42 19.55
C ASP A 160 -27.78 11.90 20.92
N SER A 161 -28.28 10.74 21.35
CA SER A 161 -27.84 10.09 22.58
C SER A 161 -26.37 9.66 22.52
N PHE A 162 -25.68 9.74 23.67
CA PHE A 162 -24.28 9.35 23.80
C PHE A 162 -24.15 7.94 24.39
N HIS A 163 -23.37 7.10 23.73
CA HIS A 163 -23.09 5.72 24.11
C HIS A 163 -21.59 5.51 24.23
N ALA A 164 -21.10 5.30 25.45
CA ALA A 164 -19.70 5.05 25.74
C ALA A 164 -19.52 3.71 26.44
N LEU A 165 -18.59 2.89 25.92
CA LEU A 165 -18.10 1.70 26.61
C LEU A 165 -16.86 2.06 27.42
N LEU A 166 -16.59 1.33 28.51
CA LEU A 166 -15.31 1.46 29.20
C LEU A 166 -14.18 0.99 28.27
N PRO A 167 -13.27 1.86 27.84
CA PRO A 167 -12.21 1.49 26.92
C PRO A 167 -11.21 0.51 27.53
N SER A 168 -10.80 -0.49 26.75
CA SER A 168 -9.70 -1.36 27.14
C SER A 168 -8.36 -0.61 27.07
N LYS A 169 -7.50 -0.81 28.07
CA LYS A 169 -6.13 -0.25 28.08
C LYS A 169 -5.18 -0.91 27.09
N TYR A 170 -5.58 -2.02 26.47
CA TYR A 170 -4.75 -2.81 25.54
C TYR A 170 -4.91 -2.40 24.06
N VAL A 171 -5.78 -1.41 23.80
CA VAL A 171 -6.01 -0.86 22.47
C VAL A 171 -6.07 0.67 22.57
N GLY A 172 -5.22 1.36 21.81
CA GLY A 172 -5.15 2.82 21.78
C GLY A 172 -4.38 3.47 22.94
N PRO A 173 -4.40 4.80 23.03
CA PRO A 173 -3.56 5.53 23.97
C PRO A 173 -3.94 5.28 25.43
N VAL A 174 -2.91 5.30 26.28
CA VAL A 174 -3.00 5.27 27.73
C VAL A 174 -2.09 6.33 28.34
N ALA A 175 -2.58 6.95 29.41
CA ALA A 175 -1.81 7.88 30.22
C ALA A 175 -1.51 7.24 31.57
N LYS A 176 -0.23 7.23 31.96
CA LYS A 176 0.19 6.75 33.27
C LYS A 176 0.52 7.94 34.16
N LEU A 177 -0.25 8.05 35.23
CA LEU A 177 -0.17 9.08 36.26
C LEU A 177 0.18 8.43 37.60
N ALA A 178 0.47 9.23 38.62
CA ALA A 178 0.67 8.72 39.98
C ALA A 178 -0.55 7.93 40.51
N LEU A 179 -1.75 8.26 40.02
CA LEU A 179 -3.02 7.60 40.37
C LEU A 179 -3.22 6.23 39.69
N GLY A 180 -2.46 5.91 38.64
CA GLY A 180 -2.62 4.68 37.87
C GLY A 180 -2.47 4.87 36.36
N THR A 181 -2.84 3.84 35.61
CA THR A 181 -2.85 3.83 34.14
C THR A 181 -4.29 3.92 33.64
N PHE A 182 -4.57 4.91 32.82
CA PHE A 182 -5.90 5.22 32.32
C PHE A 182 -5.92 5.13 30.81
N ALA A 183 -6.98 4.55 30.26
CA ALA A 183 -7.29 4.71 28.84
C ALA A 183 -7.51 6.20 28.53
N ALA A 184 -6.97 6.63 27.41
CA ALA A 184 -6.89 8.03 27.05
C ALA A 184 -7.21 8.29 25.58
N ASP A 185 -7.65 9.51 25.30
CA ASP A 185 -7.54 10.11 23.98
C ASP A 185 -6.57 11.27 24.00
N VAL A 186 -5.95 11.50 22.86
CA VAL A 186 -4.92 12.51 22.67
C VAL A 186 -5.37 13.45 21.58
N ARG A 187 -5.54 14.72 21.92
CA ARG A 187 -5.65 15.79 20.94
C ARG A 187 -4.24 16.29 20.63
N THR A 188 -3.93 16.43 19.35
CA THR A 188 -2.64 16.94 18.88
C THR A 188 -2.80 18.31 18.23
N ASP A 189 -1.70 19.05 18.12
CA ASP A 189 -1.59 20.19 17.21
C ASP A 189 -1.35 19.74 15.76
N ASP A 190 -1.11 20.71 14.87
CA ASP A 190 -0.88 20.48 13.44
C ASP A 190 0.41 19.70 13.13
N ASP A 191 1.40 19.79 14.03
CA ASP A 191 2.66 19.05 13.95
C ASP A 191 2.56 17.63 14.56
N GLY A 192 1.39 17.30 15.12
CA GLY A 192 1.11 16.00 15.72
C GLY A 192 1.60 15.87 17.17
N ALA A 193 2.04 16.96 17.80
CA ALA A 193 2.45 16.97 19.19
C ALA A 193 1.22 16.96 20.12
N PRO A 194 1.21 16.17 21.21
CA PRO A 194 0.10 16.13 22.15
C PRO A 194 -0.14 17.48 22.82
N THR A 195 -1.39 17.93 22.86
CA THR A 195 -1.80 19.19 23.54
C THR A 195 -2.69 18.91 24.74
N VAL A 196 -3.72 18.07 24.57
CA VAL A 196 -4.66 17.70 25.63
C VAL A 196 -4.82 16.19 25.66
N VAL A 197 -4.77 15.63 26.86
CA VAL A 197 -5.04 14.21 27.12
C VAL A 197 -6.32 14.11 27.92
N THR A 198 -7.30 13.37 27.38
CA THR A 198 -8.56 13.08 28.07
C THR A 198 -8.51 11.66 28.59
N ILE A 199 -8.62 11.47 29.90
CA ILE A 199 -8.61 10.16 30.56
C ILE A 199 -9.97 9.83 31.15
N VAL A 200 -10.30 8.54 31.25
CA VAL A 200 -11.54 8.06 31.86
C VAL A 200 -11.28 7.03 32.96
N THR A 201 -12.22 6.93 33.91
CA THR A 201 -12.09 6.04 35.06
C THR A 201 -13.42 5.42 35.49
N VAL A 202 -13.31 4.26 36.16
CA VAL A 202 -14.40 3.60 36.91
C VAL A 202 -14.01 3.39 38.38
N ALA A 203 -12.99 4.11 38.85
CA ALA A 203 -12.57 4.07 40.25
C ALA A 203 -13.70 4.53 41.19
N LYS A 204 -13.62 4.10 42.45
CA LYS A 204 -14.48 4.62 43.51
C LYS A 204 -14.16 6.09 43.77
N ASP A 205 -15.19 6.88 44.08
CA ASP A 205 -15.13 8.32 44.39
C ASP A 205 -14.30 9.15 43.38
N PRO A 206 -14.59 9.06 42.07
CA PRO A 206 -13.80 9.71 41.01
C PRO A 206 -13.76 11.23 41.14
N GLU A 207 -14.79 11.86 41.74
CA GLU A 207 -14.84 13.28 42.04
C GLU A 207 -13.72 13.73 43.00
N LYS A 208 -13.35 12.88 43.97
CA LYS A 208 -12.23 13.15 44.90
C LYS A 208 -10.88 13.11 44.19
N LEU A 209 -10.81 12.42 43.04
CA LEU A 209 -9.64 12.34 42.17
C LEU A 209 -9.63 13.46 41.10
N GLY A 210 -10.63 14.35 41.13
CA GLY A 210 -10.77 15.48 40.22
C GLY A 210 -11.29 15.10 38.83
N PHE A 211 -12.06 14.02 38.73
CA PHE A 211 -12.82 13.67 37.53
C PHE A 211 -14.22 14.29 37.59
N SER A 212 -14.77 14.59 36.42
CA SER A 212 -16.13 15.12 36.25
C SER A 212 -16.97 14.12 35.47
N ARG A 213 -18.25 13.99 35.84
CA ARG A 213 -19.19 13.13 35.14
C ARG A 213 -19.65 13.78 33.84
N THR A 214 -19.51 13.09 32.71
CA THR A 214 -19.92 13.59 31.39
C THR A 214 -21.40 13.34 31.16
N LYS A 215 -21.95 13.94 30.09
CA LYS A 215 -23.32 13.67 29.63
C LYS A 215 -23.53 12.22 29.19
N ALA A 216 -22.46 11.54 28.78
CA ALA A 216 -22.46 10.11 28.45
C ALA A 216 -22.43 9.22 29.71
N GLY A 217 -22.36 9.80 30.91
CA GLY A 217 -22.32 9.05 32.18
C GLY A 217 -20.92 8.60 32.61
N THR A 218 -19.91 8.72 31.74
CA THR A 218 -18.50 8.40 32.01
C THR A 218 -17.86 9.42 32.95
N TRP A 219 -16.91 8.99 33.78
CA TRP A 219 -16.08 9.90 34.57
C TRP A 219 -14.80 10.22 33.81
N ALA A 220 -14.60 11.49 33.45
CA ALA A 220 -13.50 11.93 32.62
C ALA A 220 -12.72 13.09 33.26
N LYS A 221 -11.46 13.22 32.87
CA LYS A 221 -10.59 14.34 33.24
C LYS A 221 -9.73 14.74 32.05
N GLN A 222 -9.63 16.04 31.81
CA GLN A 222 -8.73 16.60 30.80
C GLN A 222 -7.48 17.14 31.49
N LEU A 223 -6.33 16.87 30.89
CA LEU A 223 -5.01 17.26 31.36
C LEU A 223 -4.26 17.95 30.22
N ALA A 224 -3.47 18.97 30.54
CA ALA A 224 -2.49 19.44 29.56
C ALA A 224 -1.47 18.32 29.32
N ALA A 225 -1.06 18.10 28.07
CA ALA A 225 -0.14 17.00 27.76
C ALA A 225 1.19 17.08 28.54
N ALA A 226 1.65 18.29 28.85
CA ALA A 226 2.83 18.52 29.69
C ALA A 226 2.70 17.98 31.12
N GLU A 227 1.47 17.84 31.63
CA GLU A 227 1.18 17.31 32.97
C GLU A 227 1.13 15.77 33.00
N VAL A 228 1.21 15.11 31.84
CA VAL A 228 1.15 13.65 31.71
C VAL A 228 2.58 13.08 31.68
N PRO A 229 3.02 12.35 32.72
CA PRO A 229 4.39 11.85 32.80
C PRO A 229 4.75 10.82 31.73
N GLU A 230 3.85 9.87 31.45
CA GLU A 230 4.02 8.86 30.41
C GLU A 230 2.72 8.74 29.60
N LEU A 231 2.86 8.82 28.28
CA LEU A 231 1.80 8.66 27.29
C LEU A 231 2.27 7.66 26.23
N PHE A 232 1.55 6.54 26.10
CA PHE A 232 1.94 5.43 25.22
C PHE A 232 0.72 4.60 24.84
N GLU A 233 0.88 3.61 23.97
CA GLU A 233 -0.07 2.53 23.75
C GLU A 233 0.52 1.22 24.26
N ILE A 234 -0.29 0.38 24.90
CA ILE A 234 0.11 -0.98 25.26
C ILE A 234 -0.12 -1.88 24.05
N HIS A 235 0.95 -2.46 23.52
CA HIS A 235 0.89 -3.54 22.54
C HIS A 235 1.23 -4.85 23.22
N ALA A 236 0.19 -5.63 23.53
CA ALA A 236 0.31 -6.91 24.21
C ALA A 236 0.29 -8.04 23.18
N SER A 237 1.45 -8.56 22.79
CA SER A 237 1.57 -9.71 21.89
C SER A 237 1.70 -11.01 22.66
N ALA A 238 1.23 -12.10 22.08
CA ALA A 238 1.34 -13.44 22.64
C ALA A 238 1.27 -14.51 21.52
N ARG A 239 1.36 -15.78 21.91
CA ARG A 239 1.03 -16.92 21.06
C ARG A 239 -0.09 -17.74 21.68
N TRP A 240 -1.03 -18.18 20.83
CA TRP A 240 -2.10 -19.09 21.19
C TRP A 240 -2.16 -20.23 20.17
N HIS A 241 -2.11 -21.49 20.62
CA HIS A 241 -1.95 -22.67 19.74
C HIS A 241 -0.86 -22.51 18.66
N GLY A 242 0.23 -21.82 19.01
CA GLY A 242 1.36 -21.62 18.11
C GLY A 242 1.15 -20.57 17.01
N ILE A 243 0.10 -19.75 17.05
CA ILE A 243 -0.09 -18.60 16.14
C ILE A 243 0.12 -17.27 16.88
N PRO A 244 0.64 -16.22 16.21
CA PRO A 244 0.76 -14.91 16.82
C PRO A 244 -0.62 -14.28 17.03
N VAL A 245 -0.85 -13.76 18.24
CA VAL A 245 -2.07 -13.04 18.62
C VAL A 245 -1.73 -11.74 19.35
N ARG A 246 -2.66 -10.79 19.35
CA ARG A 246 -2.63 -9.61 20.22
C ARG A 246 -3.75 -9.68 21.25
N ILE A 247 -3.44 -9.39 22.51
CA ILE A 247 -4.44 -9.18 23.55
C ILE A 247 -5.05 -7.78 23.31
N VAL A 248 -6.35 -7.75 23.07
CA VAL A 248 -7.14 -6.52 22.79
C VAL A 248 -8.10 -6.19 23.92
N ASP A 249 -8.29 -7.11 24.86
CA ASP A 249 -8.89 -6.83 26.16
C ASP A 249 -8.45 -7.87 27.20
N GLN A 250 -8.46 -7.49 28.48
CA GLN A 250 -8.13 -8.40 29.57
C GLN A 250 -8.85 -7.99 30.85
N GLY A 251 -9.46 -8.96 31.52
CA GLY A 251 -10.12 -8.77 32.81
C GLY A 251 -10.46 -10.09 33.50
N PRO A 252 -10.79 -10.05 34.81
CA PRO A 252 -11.32 -11.23 35.50
C PRO A 252 -12.71 -11.59 34.96
N ASP A 253 -13.00 -12.89 34.88
CA ASP A 253 -14.37 -13.39 34.76
C ASP A 253 -15.11 -13.38 36.12
N GLN A 254 -16.27 -14.02 36.19
CA GLN A 254 -17.08 -14.09 37.41
C GLN A 254 -16.40 -14.86 38.54
N ASP A 255 -15.50 -15.79 38.21
CA ASP A 255 -14.75 -16.62 39.17
C ASP A 255 -13.38 -15.99 39.51
N GLY A 256 -13.07 -14.82 38.95
CA GLY A 256 -11.80 -14.12 39.14
C GLY A 256 -10.66 -14.61 38.26
N GLN A 257 -10.91 -15.59 37.37
CA GLN A 257 -9.92 -16.07 36.42
C GLN A 257 -9.61 -14.97 35.40
N GLN A 258 -8.33 -14.71 35.15
CA GLN A 258 -7.92 -13.72 34.15
C GLN A 258 -8.20 -14.23 32.74
N MET A 259 -9.09 -13.55 32.03
CA MET A 259 -9.45 -13.81 30.65
C MET A 259 -8.90 -12.73 29.73
N CYS A 260 -8.51 -13.13 28.53
CA CYS A 260 -8.00 -12.27 27.48
C CYS A 260 -8.87 -12.41 26.24
N ARG A 261 -9.38 -11.30 25.72
CA ARG A 261 -9.85 -11.24 24.34
C ARG A 261 -8.62 -11.07 23.45
N VAL A 262 -8.41 -12.01 22.53
CA VAL A 262 -7.27 -12.02 21.62
C VAL A 262 -7.73 -11.92 20.17
N THR A 263 -6.93 -11.26 19.34
CA THR A 263 -7.11 -11.14 17.89
C THR A 263 -5.93 -11.80 17.16
N SER A 264 -6.18 -12.48 16.05
CA SER A 264 -5.13 -13.14 15.25
C SER A 264 -4.28 -12.11 14.51
N LEU A 265 -2.95 -12.25 14.60
CA LEU A 265 -1.98 -11.52 13.78
C LEU A 265 -1.35 -12.41 12.71
N ALA A 266 -1.85 -13.64 12.54
CA ALA A 266 -1.30 -14.60 11.58
C ALA A 266 -1.65 -14.25 10.12
N HIS A 267 -2.70 -13.45 9.91
CA HIS A 267 -3.26 -13.13 8.59
C HIS A 267 -3.60 -14.37 7.75
N ASP A 268 -4.04 -15.44 8.42
CA ASP A 268 -4.31 -16.74 7.80
C ASP A 268 -5.69 -17.25 8.24
N ALA A 269 -6.66 -17.10 7.34
CA ALA A 269 -8.05 -17.49 7.58
C ALA A 269 -8.20 -19.00 7.81
N ASP A 270 -7.44 -19.83 7.10
CA ASP A 270 -7.50 -21.29 7.27
C ASP A 270 -7.08 -21.70 8.67
N VAL A 271 -6.01 -21.10 9.19
CA VAL A 271 -5.55 -21.38 10.54
C VAL A 271 -6.54 -20.87 11.58
N ALA A 272 -7.04 -19.64 11.44
CA ALA A 272 -7.97 -19.05 12.40
C ALA A 272 -9.30 -19.84 12.48
N GLU A 273 -9.86 -20.21 11.32
CA GLU A 273 -11.10 -21.00 11.23
C GLU A 273 -10.90 -22.42 11.78
N ARG A 274 -9.77 -23.08 11.51
CA ARG A 274 -9.45 -24.39 12.11
C ARG A 274 -9.34 -24.35 13.63
N LEU A 275 -8.89 -23.24 14.20
CA LEU A 275 -8.82 -23.03 15.65
C LEU A 275 -10.17 -22.59 16.26
N GLY A 276 -11.21 -22.43 15.44
CA GLY A 276 -12.55 -22.04 15.90
C GLY A 276 -12.62 -20.59 16.41
N MET A 277 -11.78 -19.69 15.90
CA MET A 277 -11.88 -18.27 16.23
C MET A 277 -13.15 -17.65 15.62
N ASP A 278 -13.76 -16.70 16.32
CA ASP A 278 -14.90 -15.94 15.82
C ASP A 278 -14.43 -14.99 14.71
N LYS A 279 -15.00 -15.11 13.51
CA LYS A 279 -14.84 -14.12 12.45
C LYS A 279 -15.73 -12.92 12.76
N VAL A 280 -15.17 -11.91 13.44
CA VAL A 280 -15.91 -10.70 13.84
C VAL A 280 -16.04 -9.68 12.70
N ASP A 281 -15.10 -9.73 11.74
CA ASP A 281 -15.09 -8.93 10.51
C ASP A 281 -14.26 -9.66 9.45
N VAL A 282 -14.29 -9.20 8.19
CA VAL A 282 -13.44 -9.72 7.12
C VAL A 282 -11.97 -9.49 7.47
N GLY A 283 -11.17 -10.57 7.50
CA GLY A 283 -9.77 -10.52 7.92
C GLY A 283 -9.55 -10.33 9.42
N VAL A 284 -10.59 -10.35 10.26
CA VAL A 284 -10.47 -10.16 11.72
C VAL A 284 -11.07 -11.35 12.45
N TYR A 285 -10.20 -12.09 13.14
CA TYR A 285 -10.56 -13.27 13.91
C TYR A 285 -10.19 -13.06 15.37
N GLU A 286 -11.16 -13.23 16.26
CA GLU A 286 -10.99 -13.03 17.69
C GLU A 286 -11.47 -14.25 18.49
N THR A 287 -10.99 -14.41 19.71
CA THR A 287 -11.55 -15.34 20.69
C THR A 287 -11.25 -14.89 22.11
N THR A 288 -11.94 -15.44 23.10
CA THR A 288 -11.69 -15.18 24.52
C THR A 288 -11.10 -16.41 25.16
N VAL A 289 -9.92 -16.28 25.76
CA VAL A 289 -9.17 -17.40 26.34
C VAL A 289 -8.60 -17.03 27.72
N PRO A 290 -8.37 -18.00 28.62
CA PRO A 290 -7.65 -17.73 29.85
C PRO A 290 -6.23 -17.22 29.57
N LEU A 291 -5.74 -16.25 30.35
CA LEU A 291 -4.36 -15.76 30.22
C LEU A 291 -3.33 -16.91 30.37
N SER A 292 -3.64 -17.92 31.18
CA SER A 292 -2.76 -19.08 31.44
C SER A 292 -2.52 -19.98 30.22
N VAL A 293 -3.34 -19.89 29.17
CA VAL A 293 -3.12 -20.67 27.93
C VAL A 293 -2.33 -19.90 26.87
N LEU A 294 -2.03 -18.63 27.12
CA LEU A 294 -1.18 -17.82 26.26
C LEU A 294 0.29 -18.06 26.59
N THR A 295 1.11 -18.11 25.54
CA THR A 295 2.57 -18.27 25.63
C THR A 295 3.26 -17.05 25.05
N ASP A 296 4.53 -16.83 25.39
CA ASP A 296 5.34 -15.70 24.91
C ASP A 296 4.65 -14.34 25.06
N VAL A 297 3.98 -14.12 26.19
CA VAL A 297 3.24 -12.87 26.44
C VAL A 297 4.23 -11.73 26.65
N VAL A 298 4.17 -10.72 25.80
CA VAL A 298 5.01 -9.53 25.84
C VAL A 298 4.14 -8.29 25.86
N TYR A 299 4.33 -7.44 26.87
CA TYR A 299 3.69 -6.13 26.97
C TYR A 299 4.69 -5.06 26.54
N ALA A 300 4.59 -4.60 25.30
CA ALA A 300 5.41 -3.51 24.78
C ALA A 300 4.69 -2.17 24.93
N GLN A 301 5.44 -1.11 25.23
CA GLN A 301 4.94 0.27 25.11
C GLN A 301 5.29 0.81 23.73
N ARG A 302 4.28 1.22 22.97
CA ARG A 302 4.44 1.93 21.70
C ARG A 302 4.27 3.43 21.95
N VAL A 303 5.29 4.21 21.60
CA VAL A 303 5.25 5.68 21.69
C VAL A 303 5.43 6.24 20.28
N PRO A 304 4.45 6.98 19.72
CA PRO A 304 4.64 7.74 18.50
C PRO A 304 5.85 8.65 18.61
N ARG A 305 6.65 8.76 17.54
CA ARG A 305 7.85 9.60 17.55
C ARG A 305 7.56 11.05 17.95
N ALA A 306 6.44 11.60 17.50
CA ALA A 306 6.01 12.96 17.83
C ALA A 306 5.70 13.15 19.34
N TRP A 307 5.51 12.07 20.09
CA TRP A 307 5.22 12.10 21.52
C TRP A 307 6.47 11.77 22.36
N ALA A 308 7.47 11.15 21.73
CA ALA A 308 8.63 10.63 22.43
C ALA A 308 9.52 11.76 22.96
N ARG A 309 9.85 11.70 24.24
CA ARG A 309 10.82 12.62 24.86
C ARG A 309 12.24 12.24 24.43
N GLU A 310 13.18 13.19 24.47
CA GLU A 310 14.58 12.97 24.05
C GLU A 310 15.22 11.74 24.69
N GLY A 311 15.00 11.51 25.99
CA GLY A 311 15.51 10.32 26.69
C GLY A 311 14.92 8.99 26.22
N GLN A 312 13.66 8.98 25.76
CA GLN A 312 13.01 7.79 25.20
C GLN A 312 13.50 7.51 23.77
N LEU A 313 13.75 8.57 22.98
CA LEU A 313 14.35 8.45 21.66
C LEU A 313 15.79 7.89 21.73
N ALA A 314 16.56 8.28 22.74
CA ALA A 314 17.90 7.75 22.99
C ALA A 314 17.89 6.26 23.44
N GLN A 315 16.93 5.86 24.27
CA GLN A 315 16.74 4.45 24.64
C GLN A 315 16.26 3.60 23.45
N ALA A 316 15.35 4.11 22.63
CA ALA A 316 14.88 3.42 21.42
C ALA A 316 15.98 3.26 20.35
N SER A 317 16.97 4.17 20.33
CA SER A 317 18.13 4.08 19.42
C SER A 317 19.19 3.08 19.90
N SER A 318 19.17 2.70 21.18
CA SER A 318 20.11 1.75 21.80
C SER A 318 19.52 0.34 21.98
N ALA A 319 18.19 0.22 22.08
CA ALA A 319 17.49 -1.04 21.92
C ALA A 319 17.45 -1.40 20.43
N GLY A 320 18.29 -2.35 20.00
CA GLY A 320 18.26 -2.89 18.63
C GLY A 320 16.85 -3.40 18.24
N PRO A 321 16.60 -3.65 16.94
CA PRO A 321 15.27 -4.00 16.45
C PRO A 321 14.71 -5.23 17.17
N ALA A 322 13.54 -5.10 17.78
CA ALA A 322 12.79 -6.23 18.33
C ALA A 322 12.23 -7.08 17.19
N ASP A 323 12.58 -8.37 17.16
CA ASP A 323 12.04 -9.32 16.18
C ASP A 323 10.52 -9.43 16.35
N PRO A 324 9.72 -9.28 15.28
CA PRO A 324 8.30 -9.55 15.34
C PRO A 324 8.10 -11.06 15.58
N ALA A 325 7.33 -11.39 16.62
CA ALA A 325 7.02 -12.76 16.99
C ALA A 325 6.34 -13.51 15.83
N GLY A 326 7.01 -14.51 15.24
CA GLY A 326 6.33 -15.54 14.45
C GLY A 326 6.91 -16.03 13.12
N ALA A 327 8.22 -15.95 12.86
CA ALA A 327 8.80 -16.69 11.72
C ALA A 327 9.32 -18.08 12.18
N PRO A 328 9.02 -19.20 11.50
CA PRO A 328 9.69 -20.46 11.76
C PRO A 328 11.17 -20.32 11.41
N ALA A 329 12.03 -20.94 12.23
CA ALA A 329 13.48 -20.87 12.13
C ALA A 329 13.94 -21.23 10.70
N ARG A 330 14.59 -20.27 10.03
CA ARG A 330 15.40 -20.51 8.83
C ARG A 330 16.84 -20.20 9.18
N THR A 331 17.71 -21.16 8.94
CA THR A 331 19.16 -21.09 9.13
C THR A 331 19.80 -20.00 8.27
N ALA A 332 20.59 -19.16 8.94
CA ALA A 332 21.72 -18.32 8.48
C ALA A 332 21.52 -17.21 7.41
N SER A 333 21.57 -15.98 7.95
CA SER A 333 22.21 -14.72 7.47
C SER A 333 21.79 -14.04 6.14
N ALA A 334 20.93 -13.01 6.28
CA ALA A 334 20.95 -11.74 5.53
C ALA A 334 20.10 -10.68 6.30
N PRO A 335 20.44 -9.38 6.28
CA PRO A 335 19.81 -8.37 7.13
C PRO A 335 18.37 -8.08 6.69
N ARG A 336 17.44 -8.10 7.66
CA ARG A 336 16.02 -7.79 7.47
C ARG A 336 15.79 -6.28 7.53
N VAL A 337 15.32 -5.71 6.42
CA VAL A 337 14.89 -4.30 6.35
C VAL A 337 13.38 -4.23 6.55
N ASN A 338 12.95 -3.30 7.38
CA ASN A 338 11.55 -2.97 7.66
C ASN A 338 10.99 -2.17 6.46
N VAL A 339 10.31 -2.85 5.55
CA VAL A 339 9.76 -2.28 4.31
C VAL A 339 8.33 -1.82 4.57
N GLY A 340 8.13 -0.52 4.71
CA GLY A 340 6.82 0.09 4.50
C GLY A 340 6.49 0.01 3.01
N THR A 341 5.51 -0.80 2.65
CA THR A 341 5.05 -0.97 1.27
C THR A 341 4.27 0.27 0.82
N PRO A 342 4.51 0.79 -0.39
CA PRO A 342 3.86 1.99 -0.89
C PRO A 342 2.38 1.77 -1.29
N VAL A 343 1.55 2.74 -0.92
CA VAL A 343 0.12 2.96 -1.21
C VAL A 343 -0.05 3.95 -2.37
N VAL A 344 -0.31 3.50 -3.60
CA VAL A 344 -0.59 4.35 -4.77
C VAL A 344 -1.88 5.17 -4.61
N THR A 345 -1.79 6.49 -4.47
CA THR A 345 -2.92 7.43 -4.57
C THR A 345 -2.84 8.27 -5.86
N VAL A 346 -3.90 8.30 -6.66
CA VAL A 346 -4.06 9.12 -7.87
C VAL A 346 -4.85 10.40 -7.53
N ALA A 347 -4.48 11.54 -8.11
CA ALA A 347 -5.27 12.78 -8.02
C ALA A 347 -6.29 12.85 -9.17
N PRO A 348 -7.50 13.40 -8.96
CA PRO A 348 -8.57 13.35 -9.95
C PRO A 348 -8.25 14.27 -11.13
N GLY A 349 -8.32 13.73 -12.34
CA GLY A 349 -8.10 14.45 -13.59
C GLY A 349 -8.79 13.76 -14.75
N SER A 350 -10.10 14.01 -14.87
CA SER A 350 -11.01 13.76 -16.01
C SER A 350 -11.18 12.30 -16.53
N PRO A 351 -12.40 11.95 -16.99
CA PRO A 351 -12.80 10.57 -17.21
C PRO A 351 -12.46 10.11 -18.63
N GLU A 352 -11.60 9.12 -18.78
CA GLU A 352 -11.50 8.33 -20.01
C GLU A 352 -10.84 6.98 -19.66
N ALA A 353 -11.45 5.89 -20.13
CA ALA A 353 -11.07 4.49 -19.90
C ALA A 353 -9.70 4.07 -20.50
N ASP A 354 -8.84 5.05 -20.80
CA ASP A 354 -7.53 4.93 -21.45
C ASP A 354 -6.40 5.61 -20.65
N HIS A 355 -6.62 5.90 -19.36
CA HIS A 355 -5.59 6.56 -18.55
C HIS A 355 -4.31 5.71 -18.41
N PRO A 356 -3.11 6.24 -18.71
CA PRO A 356 -1.85 5.49 -18.73
C PRO A 356 -1.57 4.69 -17.45
N MET A 357 -2.00 5.19 -16.29
CA MET A 357 -1.84 4.51 -15.01
C MET A 357 -2.57 3.15 -14.97
N SER A 358 -3.79 3.07 -15.49
CA SER A 358 -4.60 1.84 -15.53
C SER A 358 -4.04 0.86 -16.56
N LYS A 359 -3.62 1.37 -17.72
CA LYS A 359 -3.01 0.59 -18.82
C LYS A 359 -1.73 -0.14 -18.39
N PHE A 360 -0.96 0.44 -17.48
CA PHE A 360 0.35 -0.08 -17.05
C PHE A 360 0.40 -0.56 -15.60
N ALA A 361 -0.76 -0.85 -14.98
CA ALA A 361 -0.84 -1.13 -13.54
C ALA A 361 0.14 -2.22 -13.05
N ALA A 362 0.21 -3.36 -13.77
CA ALA A 362 1.08 -4.48 -13.41
C ALA A 362 2.59 -4.15 -13.54
N GLU A 363 2.97 -3.32 -14.51
CA GLU A 363 4.36 -2.88 -14.67
C GLU A 363 4.73 -1.84 -13.63
N LEU A 364 3.86 -0.85 -13.40
CA LEU A 364 4.04 0.20 -12.40
C LEU A 364 4.16 -0.39 -11.00
N GLN A 365 3.43 -1.45 -10.69
CA GLN A 365 3.56 -2.20 -9.45
C GLN A 365 4.97 -2.79 -9.27
N ARG A 366 5.51 -3.47 -10.30
CA ARG A 366 6.87 -4.02 -10.26
C ARG A 366 7.94 -2.94 -10.11
N VAL A 367 7.75 -1.79 -10.78
CA VAL A 367 8.65 -0.64 -10.65
C VAL A 367 8.63 -0.08 -9.22
N ALA A 368 7.44 0.09 -8.63
CA ALA A 368 7.29 0.58 -7.26
C ALA A 368 7.93 -0.36 -6.24
N GLN A 369 7.68 -1.67 -6.35
CA GLN A 369 8.30 -2.69 -5.49
C GLN A 369 9.83 -2.67 -5.59
N GLY A 370 10.34 -2.58 -6.82
CA GLY A 370 11.78 -2.53 -7.05
C GLY A 370 12.43 -1.29 -6.44
N LEU A 371 11.83 -0.11 -6.61
CA LEU A 371 12.30 1.14 -5.98
C LEU A 371 12.37 1.05 -4.46
N VAL A 372 11.34 0.48 -3.85
CA VAL A 372 11.26 0.32 -2.38
C VAL A 372 12.36 -0.60 -1.88
N SER A 373 12.62 -1.71 -2.58
CA SER A 373 13.58 -2.72 -2.16
C SER A 373 15.03 -2.20 -2.05
N VAL A 374 15.36 -1.15 -2.80
CA VAL A 374 16.72 -0.56 -2.84
C VAL A 374 16.82 0.82 -2.16
N SER A 375 15.69 1.39 -1.71
CA SER A 375 15.69 2.72 -1.11
C SER A 375 16.18 2.69 0.35
N PRO A 376 17.09 3.59 0.76
CA PRO A 376 17.62 3.65 2.12
C PRO A 376 16.58 4.10 3.13
N THR A 377 16.74 3.73 4.40
CA THR A 377 15.83 4.15 5.48
C THR A 377 15.69 5.67 5.58
N GLY A 378 14.45 6.15 5.75
CA GLY A 378 14.15 7.59 5.88
C GLY A 378 14.00 8.33 4.55
N TRP A 379 13.93 7.63 3.42
CA TRP A 379 13.60 8.23 2.13
C TRP A 379 12.20 8.84 2.11
N THR A 380 12.03 9.93 1.36
CA THR A 380 10.75 10.67 1.20
C THR A 380 10.18 10.52 -0.20
N ARG A 381 11.04 10.33 -1.21
CA ARG A 381 10.66 10.12 -2.61
C ARG A 381 11.74 9.31 -3.34
N ALA A 382 11.34 8.37 -4.19
CA ALA A 382 12.20 7.64 -5.10
C ALA A 382 11.70 7.81 -6.54
N ARG A 383 12.58 7.76 -7.53
CA ARG A 383 12.18 7.89 -8.95
C ARG A 383 13.00 6.96 -9.85
N VAL A 384 12.37 6.48 -10.91
CA VAL A 384 13.03 5.82 -12.05
C VAL A 384 12.85 6.70 -13.28
N LEU A 385 13.96 7.08 -13.90
CA LEU A 385 13.98 7.66 -15.23
C LEU A 385 14.47 6.60 -16.21
N CYS A 386 13.65 6.30 -17.21
CA CYS A 386 13.96 5.34 -18.26
C CYS A 386 13.99 6.05 -19.61
N ARG A 387 15.06 5.85 -20.37
CA ARG A 387 15.20 6.30 -21.77
C ARG A 387 15.39 5.08 -22.65
N MET A 388 14.68 4.98 -23.77
CA MET A 388 14.78 3.83 -24.67
C MET A 388 14.65 4.25 -26.14
N VAL A 389 15.50 3.68 -26.99
CA VAL A 389 15.45 3.79 -28.44
C VAL A 389 16.04 2.53 -29.07
N GLY A 390 15.31 1.90 -30.00
CA GLY A 390 15.72 0.68 -30.69
C GLY A 390 16.02 -0.44 -29.70
N SER A 391 17.29 -0.86 -29.67
CA SER A 391 17.80 -1.86 -28.72
C SER A 391 18.46 -1.25 -27.47
N ARG A 392 18.68 0.07 -27.45
CA ARG A 392 19.35 0.78 -26.38
C ARG A 392 18.35 1.24 -25.32
N GLY A 393 18.66 0.96 -24.05
CA GLY A 393 17.95 1.50 -22.90
C GLY A 393 18.89 1.99 -21.81
N GLU A 394 18.56 3.11 -21.18
CA GLU A 394 19.21 3.63 -19.97
C GLU A 394 18.17 3.80 -18.87
N VAL A 395 18.32 3.05 -17.79
CA VAL A 395 17.45 3.11 -16.61
C VAL A 395 18.26 3.65 -15.45
N MET A 396 17.84 4.77 -14.90
CA MET A 396 18.47 5.46 -13.79
C MET A 396 17.47 5.61 -12.65
N ALA A 397 17.92 5.47 -11.41
CA ALA A 397 17.08 5.75 -10.26
C ALA A 397 17.79 6.63 -9.24
N ALA A 398 16.99 7.39 -8.52
CA ALA A 398 17.45 8.27 -7.46
C ALA A 398 16.45 8.30 -6.31
N VAL A 399 16.95 8.63 -5.13
CA VAL A 399 16.18 8.69 -3.90
C VAL A 399 16.46 9.99 -3.16
N THR A 400 15.41 10.59 -2.63
CA THR A 400 15.46 11.78 -1.77
C THR A 400 15.38 11.34 -0.31
N GLY A 401 16.37 11.72 0.51
CA GLY A 401 16.38 11.44 1.95
C GLY A 401 15.48 12.38 2.77
N ALA A 402 15.46 12.21 4.09
CA ALA A 402 14.74 13.09 5.02
C ALA A 402 15.25 14.54 5.01
N GLU A 403 16.54 14.74 4.71
CA GLU A 403 17.18 16.06 4.58
C GLU A 403 16.84 16.75 3.24
N GLY A 404 15.98 16.17 2.40
CA GLY A 404 15.59 16.73 1.11
C GLY A 404 16.64 16.60 0.00
N LYS A 405 17.85 16.12 0.31
CA LYS A 405 18.89 15.86 -0.69
C LYS A 405 18.59 14.61 -1.50
N GLU A 406 18.73 14.73 -2.82
CA GLU A 406 18.62 13.62 -3.75
C GLU A 406 19.97 12.98 -4.05
N VAL A 407 20.01 11.65 -4.01
CA VAL A 407 21.19 10.84 -4.31
C VAL A 407 20.84 9.70 -5.27
N PRO A 408 21.74 9.34 -6.21
CA PRO A 408 21.51 8.23 -7.13
C PRO A 408 21.51 6.88 -6.38
N LEU A 409 20.69 5.94 -6.86
CA LEU A 409 20.68 4.56 -6.39
C LEU A 409 21.74 3.75 -7.15
N ALA A 410 22.51 2.94 -6.43
CA ALA A 410 23.63 2.18 -6.98
C ALA A 410 23.21 1.03 -7.93
N GLY A 411 21.95 0.61 -7.86
CA GLY A 411 21.39 -0.43 -8.72
C GLY A 411 19.89 -0.57 -8.56
N LEU A 412 19.25 -1.23 -9.53
CA LEU A 412 17.84 -1.57 -9.52
C LEU A 412 17.69 -3.09 -9.68
N PRO A 413 16.66 -3.71 -9.08
CA PRO A 413 16.32 -5.09 -9.39
C PRO A 413 16.03 -5.26 -10.89
N GLY A 414 16.44 -6.38 -11.49
CA GLY A 414 16.27 -6.62 -12.92
C GLY A 414 14.82 -6.54 -13.40
N ASP A 415 13.87 -6.76 -12.50
CA ASP A 415 12.45 -6.68 -12.79
C ASP A 415 11.95 -5.25 -13.09
N VAL A 416 12.64 -4.22 -12.59
CA VAL A 416 12.30 -2.81 -12.86
C VAL A 416 12.57 -2.46 -14.32
N ALA A 417 13.77 -2.78 -14.81
CA ALA A 417 14.14 -2.50 -16.20
C ALA A 417 13.24 -3.27 -17.18
N ARG A 418 12.90 -4.52 -16.83
CA ARG A 418 11.98 -5.36 -17.60
C ARG A 418 10.58 -4.74 -17.64
N ALA A 419 10.03 -4.34 -16.50
CA ALA A 419 8.73 -3.67 -16.42
C ALA A 419 8.69 -2.39 -17.26
N MET A 420 9.73 -1.55 -17.22
CA MET A 420 9.80 -0.35 -18.07
C MET A 420 9.83 -0.69 -19.57
N SER A 421 10.50 -1.78 -19.97
CA SER A 421 10.50 -2.24 -21.37
C SER A 421 9.11 -2.75 -21.80
N GLU A 422 8.43 -3.49 -20.94
CA GLU A 422 7.06 -3.98 -21.19
C GLU A 422 6.07 -2.81 -21.31
N MET A 423 6.18 -1.78 -20.45
CA MET A 423 5.39 -0.54 -20.59
C MET A 423 5.61 0.13 -21.94
N ARG A 424 6.85 0.14 -22.44
CA ARG A 424 7.16 0.73 -23.74
C ARG A 424 6.45 0.03 -24.89
N HIS A 425 6.40 -1.29 -24.85
CA HIS A 425 5.69 -2.08 -25.85
C HIS A 425 4.18 -1.84 -25.78
N LYS A 426 3.61 -1.87 -24.58
CA LYS A 426 2.17 -1.63 -24.38
C LYS A 426 1.76 -0.20 -24.75
N ALA A 427 2.66 0.77 -24.60
CA ALA A 427 2.41 2.17 -24.95
C ALA A 427 2.43 2.45 -26.46
N TYR A 428 2.82 1.50 -27.29
CA TYR A 428 2.81 1.67 -28.73
C TYR A 428 1.39 1.84 -29.28
N GLU A 429 1.22 2.89 -30.09
CA GLU A 429 0.03 3.12 -30.90
C GLU A 429 0.41 3.19 -32.39
N PRO A 430 -0.29 2.45 -33.27
CA PRO A 430 -0.05 2.51 -34.71
C PRO A 430 -0.08 3.95 -35.24
N GLY A 431 0.94 4.33 -36.03
CA GLY A 431 1.08 5.68 -36.60
C GLY A 431 1.56 6.75 -35.62
N LYS A 432 1.49 6.54 -34.29
CA LYS A 432 1.97 7.50 -33.28
C LYS A 432 3.32 7.11 -32.66
N GLY A 433 3.63 5.81 -32.65
CA GLY A 433 4.83 5.26 -32.01
C GLY A 433 4.65 5.06 -30.51
N THR A 434 5.76 5.01 -29.78
CA THR A 434 5.80 4.84 -28.31
C THR A 434 6.60 5.98 -27.65
N TRP A 435 6.79 6.00 -26.34
CA TRP A 435 7.57 7.05 -25.68
C TRP A 435 9.09 6.84 -25.85
N PHE A 436 9.85 7.94 -25.76
CA PHE A 436 11.33 7.94 -25.69
C PHE A 436 11.82 8.00 -24.24
N THR A 437 11.05 8.65 -23.37
CA THR A 437 11.36 8.74 -21.93
C THR A 437 10.13 8.43 -21.09
N ALA A 438 10.34 7.69 -20.00
CA ALA A 438 9.35 7.48 -18.96
C ALA A 438 9.96 7.84 -17.60
N LEU A 439 9.26 8.67 -16.84
CA LEU A 439 9.61 9.00 -15.46
C LEU A 439 8.53 8.48 -14.53
N VAL A 440 8.90 7.51 -13.71
CA VAL A 440 8.07 7.00 -12.61
C VAL A 440 8.56 7.63 -11.31
N THR A 441 7.68 8.29 -10.57
CA THR A 441 7.99 8.83 -9.24
C THR A 441 7.13 8.15 -8.20
N LEU A 442 7.78 7.71 -7.13
CA LEU A 442 7.15 7.13 -5.96
C LEU A 442 7.42 8.02 -4.74
N GLU A 443 6.37 8.51 -4.10
CA GLU A 443 6.47 9.18 -2.81
C GLU A 443 6.37 8.18 -1.66
N ARG A 444 6.86 8.53 -0.47
CA ARG A 444 6.76 7.67 0.72
C ARG A 444 5.31 7.47 1.20
N SER A 445 4.42 8.43 0.89
CA SER A 445 2.96 8.28 1.01
C SER A 445 2.42 7.12 0.17
N GLY A 446 3.21 6.69 -0.82
CA GLY A 446 2.94 5.65 -1.78
C GLY A 446 2.40 6.17 -3.11
N LYS A 447 2.05 7.46 -3.19
CA LYS A 447 1.64 8.13 -4.43
C LYS A 447 2.63 7.84 -5.54
N LEU A 448 2.11 7.29 -6.63
CA LEU A 448 2.87 6.95 -7.83
C LEU A 448 2.43 7.85 -8.98
N SER A 449 3.38 8.45 -9.68
CA SER A 449 3.11 9.20 -10.90
C SER A 449 3.95 8.67 -12.06
N LEU A 450 3.35 8.69 -13.25
CA LEU A 450 3.97 8.30 -14.50
C LEU A 450 3.93 9.48 -15.46
N ASN A 451 5.08 9.88 -16.00
CA ASN A 451 5.17 10.85 -17.08
C ASN A 451 5.84 10.19 -18.29
N LEU A 452 5.21 10.28 -19.45
CA LEU A 452 5.70 9.73 -20.71
C LEU A 452 5.98 10.87 -21.67
N ASP A 453 7.17 10.88 -22.26
CA ASP A 453 7.59 11.87 -23.25
C ASP A 453 7.84 11.19 -24.59
N TYR A 454 7.09 11.62 -25.59
CA TYR A 454 7.11 11.12 -26.95
C TYR A 454 7.88 12.04 -27.91
N ASN A 455 8.23 13.26 -27.47
CA ASN A 455 8.51 14.36 -28.38
C ASN A 455 9.88 15.00 -28.18
N ASN A 456 10.46 14.98 -26.99
CA ASN A 456 11.75 15.65 -26.76
C ASN A 456 12.95 14.74 -27.00
N GLU A 457 13.98 15.29 -27.66
CA GLU A 457 15.27 14.62 -27.86
C GLU A 457 15.97 14.38 -26.52
N GLN A 458 16.50 13.18 -26.33
CA GLN A 458 17.13 12.78 -25.08
C GLN A 458 18.66 12.85 -25.15
N LYS A 459 19.25 13.28 -24.04
CA LYS A 459 20.71 13.23 -23.84
C LYS A 459 21.09 11.87 -23.26
N TRP A 460 21.92 11.13 -24.00
CA TRP A 460 22.39 9.81 -23.64
C TRP A 460 23.70 9.89 -22.87
N GLY A 461 23.90 9.01 -21.88
CA GLY A 461 25.15 8.95 -21.13
C GLY A 461 26.36 8.52 -21.97
N ARG A 462 26.11 7.82 -23.08
CA ARG A 462 27.09 7.49 -24.12
C ARG A 462 26.47 7.74 -25.51
N PRO A 463 27.29 8.05 -26.53
CA PRO A 463 26.82 8.10 -27.91
C PRO A 463 26.06 6.83 -28.28
N LEU A 464 24.96 6.99 -29.02
CA LEU A 464 24.20 5.88 -29.57
C LEU A 464 24.98 5.24 -30.73
N GLU A 465 24.82 3.93 -30.89
CA GLU A 465 25.26 3.25 -32.11
C GLU A 465 24.48 3.79 -33.33
N PRO A 466 25.09 3.87 -34.51
CA PRO A 466 24.38 4.27 -35.73
C PRO A 466 23.12 3.42 -35.97
N GLY A 467 22.04 4.02 -36.44
CA GLY A 467 20.82 3.30 -36.81
C GLY A 467 19.89 2.90 -35.66
N GLN A 468 20.16 3.26 -34.41
CA GLN A 468 19.23 2.95 -33.29
C GLN A 468 17.86 3.61 -33.48
N PHE A 469 17.80 4.82 -34.07
CA PHE A 469 16.53 5.50 -34.38
C PHE A 469 15.77 4.82 -35.53
N VAL A 470 16.48 4.31 -36.54
CA VAL A 470 15.89 3.53 -37.64
C VAL A 470 15.27 2.24 -37.11
N GLU A 471 15.99 1.52 -36.25
CA GLU A 471 15.48 0.31 -35.60
C GLU A 471 14.29 0.61 -34.69
N ASP A 472 14.28 1.77 -34.00
CA ASP A 472 13.14 2.18 -33.18
C ASP A 472 11.88 2.40 -34.00
N LEU A 473 12.00 3.09 -35.15
CA LEU A 473 10.88 3.29 -36.07
C LEU A 473 10.44 2.01 -36.77
N ARG A 474 11.35 1.07 -37.02
CA ARG A 474 10.99 -0.26 -37.53
C ARG A 474 10.09 -1.02 -36.54
N ARG A 475 10.36 -0.87 -35.24
CA ARG A 475 9.63 -1.55 -34.16
C ARG A 475 8.37 -0.81 -33.72
N TYR A 476 8.38 0.52 -33.74
CA TYR A 476 7.28 1.39 -33.35
C TYR A 476 7.04 2.47 -34.42
N PRO A 477 6.46 2.10 -35.58
CA PRO A 477 6.22 3.03 -36.68
C PRO A 477 5.48 4.29 -36.26
N ARG A 478 5.91 5.42 -36.82
CA ARG A 478 5.32 6.75 -36.66
C ARG A 478 5.02 7.34 -38.02
N ASP A 479 3.89 8.02 -38.12
CA ASP A 479 3.55 8.85 -39.26
C ASP A 479 4.30 10.19 -39.17
N ASP A 480 4.39 10.90 -40.29
CA ASP A 480 5.14 12.15 -40.38
C ASP A 480 4.67 13.21 -39.35
N GLU A 481 3.37 13.26 -39.07
CA GLU A 481 2.77 14.16 -38.09
C GLU A 481 3.23 13.88 -36.64
N HIS A 482 3.48 12.61 -36.32
CA HIS A 482 3.91 12.16 -34.99
C HIS A 482 5.42 11.94 -34.90
N THR A 483 6.17 12.34 -35.93
CA THR A 483 7.62 12.24 -35.99
C THR A 483 8.26 13.61 -35.69
N PRO A 484 8.86 13.79 -34.51
CA PRO A 484 9.47 15.06 -34.12
C PRO A 484 10.56 15.54 -35.09
N ALA A 485 10.73 16.86 -35.23
CA ALA A 485 11.69 17.45 -36.16
C ALA A 485 13.13 16.94 -35.95
N TRP A 486 13.58 16.89 -34.69
CA TRP A 486 14.91 16.37 -34.34
C TRP A 486 15.10 14.91 -34.79
N LEU A 487 14.04 14.09 -34.74
CA LEU A 487 14.13 12.68 -35.14
C LEU A 487 14.29 12.57 -36.66
N ARG A 488 13.58 13.39 -37.43
CA ARG A 488 13.75 13.49 -38.89
C ARG A 488 15.17 13.90 -39.26
N GLU A 489 15.74 14.88 -38.54
CA GLU A 489 17.12 15.32 -38.73
C GLU A 489 18.12 14.21 -38.42
N ARG A 490 17.93 13.45 -37.32
CA ARG A 490 18.77 12.30 -36.96
C ARG A 490 18.73 11.19 -38.01
N LEU A 491 17.54 10.87 -38.53
CA LEU A 491 17.39 9.84 -39.58
C LEU A 491 18.03 10.27 -40.90
N ALA A 492 17.91 11.54 -41.28
CA ALA A 492 18.59 12.07 -42.46
C ALA A 492 20.12 12.06 -42.31
N ALA A 493 20.63 12.40 -41.11
CA ALA A 493 22.05 12.32 -40.80
C ALA A 493 22.57 10.87 -40.82
N ASP A 494 21.84 9.91 -40.24
CA ASP A 494 22.19 8.49 -40.27
C ASP A 494 22.18 7.94 -41.71
N ALA A 495 21.20 8.31 -42.53
CA ALA A 495 21.15 7.93 -43.95
C ALA A 495 22.30 8.52 -44.76
N ALA A 496 22.66 9.79 -44.52
CA ALA A 496 23.81 10.42 -45.15
C ALA A 496 25.13 9.76 -44.73
N ALA A 497 25.29 9.42 -43.44
CA ALA A 497 26.46 8.71 -42.95
C ALA A 497 26.60 7.31 -43.58
N GLN A 498 25.50 6.56 -43.70
CA GLN A 498 25.49 5.26 -44.37
C GLN A 498 25.79 5.35 -45.88
N ALA A 499 25.32 6.41 -46.56
CA ALA A 499 25.65 6.67 -47.96
C ALA A 499 27.12 7.06 -48.19
N THR A 500 27.82 7.54 -47.15
CA THR A 500 29.24 7.91 -47.22
C THR A 500 30.16 6.73 -46.88
N ASP A 501 29.65 5.72 -46.16
CA ASP A 501 30.39 4.51 -45.72
C ASP A 501 30.24 3.34 -46.71
N GLN A 502 29.47 3.51 -47.78
CA GLN A 502 29.43 2.60 -48.93
C GLN A 502 30.69 2.85 -49.79
N PRO A 503 31.65 1.91 -49.91
CA PRO A 503 32.78 2.11 -50.79
C PRO A 503 32.27 2.21 -52.23
N GLY A 504 32.70 3.25 -52.94
CA GLY A 504 32.51 3.35 -54.38
C GLY A 504 32.97 2.05 -55.03
N ALA A 505 32.05 1.37 -55.70
CA ALA A 505 32.44 0.44 -56.74
C ALA A 505 33.11 1.27 -57.83
N ASP A 506 34.42 1.04 -57.99
CA ASP A 506 35.33 1.79 -58.82
C ASP A 506 34.81 2.05 -60.24
N ASP A 507 34.98 3.30 -60.64
CA ASP A 507 35.60 3.76 -61.89
C ASP A 507 35.91 2.65 -62.91
N ALA A 508 34.96 2.41 -63.81
CA ALA A 508 35.18 1.67 -65.05
C ALA A 508 35.92 2.59 -66.05
N GLY A 509 37.25 2.59 -65.98
CA GLY A 509 38.11 3.00 -67.10
C GLY A 509 38.01 1.99 -68.26
N PRO A 510 38.12 2.44 -69.53
CA PRO A 510 37.54 1.73 -70.67
C PRO A 510 38.38 0.54 -71.14
N THR A 511 37.65 -0.49 -71.58
CA THR A 511 38.08 -1.67 -72.31
C THR A 511 38.74 -1.34 -73.65
N ASP A 512 39.80 -2.08 -74.01
CA ASP A 512 40.16 -2.33 -75.41
C ASP A 512 40.40 -3.84 -75.61
N PRO A 513 39.94 -4.47 -76.72
CA PRO A 513 39.87 -5.92 -76.86
C PRO A 513 40.95 -6.51 -77.80
N ALA A 514 41.41 -7.71 -77.46
CA ALA A 514 41.96 -8.71 -78.37
C ALA A 514 41.76 -10.07 -77.67
N GLY A 515 41.18 -11.13 -78.22
CA GLY A 515 41.01 -11.54 -79.61
C GLY A 515 41.65 -12.92 -79.77
N ALA A 516 40.80 -13.96 -79.95
CA ALA A 516 41.11 -15.31 -80.45
C ALA A 516 42.03 -16.22 -79.60
N ASP A 517 41.92 -17.55 -79.55
CA ASP A 517 40.97 -18.53 -80.07
C ASP A 517 41.34 -19.89 -79.42
N ASP A 518 40.38 -20.81 -79.48
CA ASP A 518 40.56 -22.24 -79.79
C ASP A 518 40.46 -23.35 -78.70
N ALA A 519 39.59 -24.31 -79.08
CA ALA A 519 39.44 -25.74 -78.81
C ALA A 519 39.88 -26.37 -77.46
N GLY A 520 39.15 -27.30 -76.85
CA GLY A 520 38.07 -28.18 -77.32
C GLY A 520 37.66 -29.17 -76.21
N PRO A 521 36.70 -30.08 -76.48
CA PRO A 521 35.85 -30.73 -75.46
C PRO A 521 36.12 -32.23 -75.26
N THR A 522 35.74 -32.80 -74.11
CA THR A 522 35.34 -34.23 -73.97
C THR A 522 34.65 -34.51 -72.61
N ASP A 523 33.32 -34.64 -72.64
CA ASP A 523 32.44 -35.77 -72.24
C ASP A 523 32.63 -36.61 -70.94
N PRO A 524 31.58 -37.35 -70.49
CA PRO A 524 31.19 -37.46 -69.09
C PRO A 524 31.13 -38.93 -68.61
N ALA A 525 30.87 -39.13 -67.30
CA ALA A 525 30.29 -40.31 -66.63
C ALA A 525 30.79 -40.29 -65.18
N GLY A 526 30.06 -40.72 -64.15
CA GLY A 526 28.81 -41.45 -64.05
C GLY A 526 28.41 -41.47 -62.57
N GLY A 527 27.13 -41.77 -62.31
CA GLY A 527 26.52 -41.67 -60.99
C GLY A 527 26.97 -42.74 -59.99
N ALA A 528 26.60 -42.52 -58.72
CA ALA A 528 25.70 -43.40 -57.97
C ALA A 528 25.49 -42.85 -56.55
N THR A 529 24.27 -43.09 -56.07
CA THR A 529 23.57 -42.68 -54.85
C THR A 529 24.05 -43.41 -53.57
N PRO A 530 23.49 -43.10 -52.37
CA PRO A 530 24.20 -43.05 -51.09
C PRO A 530 23.91 -44.23 -50.14
N ARG A 531 24.63 -44.26 -49.01
CA ARG A 531 24.37 -44.91 -47.70
C ARG A 531 25.40 -44.30 -46.72
N SER A 532 25.15 -43.97 -45.47
CA SER A 532 24.08 -44.21 -44.48
C SER A 532 24.16 -43.13 -43.41
#